data_AF-A0A5M9PXJ9-F1
#
_entry.id   AF-A0A5M9PXJ9-F1
#
_cell.length_a   1.000
_cell.length_b   1.000
_cell.length_c   1.000
_cell.angle_alpha   90.00
_cell.angle_beta   90.00
_cell.angle_gamma   90.00
#
_symmetry.space_group_name_H-M   'P 1'
#
loop_
_entity.id
_entity.type
_entity.pdbx_description
1 polymer ?
#
loop_
_entity_poly.entity_id
_entity_poly.type
_entity_poly.pdbx_seq_one_letter_code
_entity_poly.pdbx_strand_id
1 'polypeptide(L)'
;MSSTMTIKGFEELEAKLREKFSEARVKSIEGKALRNAADEAVVDLKSTLSQFANSGDTVEGVVRGNVSRASGFPMVKIGNSGNHWRLVHLENNGFTRNGKSYRYKSFGALQKFANAQGNKFVESAQKDLKELIE
;
A
#
# COMPACT_ATOMS: atom_id res chain seq x y z
N MET A 1 -10.69 6.14 6.18
CA MET A 1 -9.61 7.13 5.96
C MET A 1 -8.85 6.70 4.71
N SER A 2 -8.61 7.62 3.77
CA SER A 2 -7.87 7.37 2.53
C SER A 2 -6.64 8.27 2.57
N SER A 3 -5.45 7.69 2.74
CA SER A 3 -4.20 8.44 2.66
C SER A 3 -3.73 8.44 1.21
N THR A 4 -3.90 9.56 0.50
CA THR A 4 -3.29 9.77 -0.82
C THR A 4 -1.85 10.24 -0.62
N MET A 5 -0.89 9.42 -1.01
CA MET A 5 0.53 9.74 -0.94
C MET A 5 0.98 10.40 -2.26
N THR A 6 1.45 11.65 -2.19
CA THR A 6 1.99 12.38 -3.34
C THR A 6 3.50 12.18 -3.39
N ILE A 7 4.00 11.52 -4.44
CA ILE A 7 5.41 11.15 -4.58
C ILE A 7 6.17 12.29 -5.28
N LYS A 8 6.91 13.11 -4.53
CA LYS A 8 7.83 14.10 -5.14
C LYS A 8 9.04 13.36 -5.72
N GLY A 9 9.38 13.61 -6.98
CA GLY A 9 10.52 13.00 -7.70
C GLY A 9 10.16 11.91 -8.71
N PHE A 10 8.88 11.56 -8.85
CA PHE A 10 8.42 10.64 -9.90
C PHE A 10 8.38 11.30 -11.28
N GLU A 11 8.09 12.61 -11.32
CA GLU A 11 7.92 13.39 -12.56
C GLU A 11 9.20 13.46 -13.41
N GLU A 12 10.37 13.60 -12.79
CA GLU A 12 11.66 13.64 -13.50
C GLU A 12 12.03 12.28 -14.11
N LEU A 13 11.75 11.20 -13.38
CA LEU A 13 11.94 9.82 -13.86
C LEU A 13 11.00 9.53 -15.04
N GLU A 14 9.75 9.96 -14.92
CA GLU A 14 8.75 9.81 -15.96
C GLU A 14 9.12 10.60 -17.22
N ALA A 15 9.63 11.83 -17.08
CA ALA A 15 10.10 12.64 -18.19
C ALA A 15 11.24 11.95 -18.97
N LYS A 16 12.25 11.42 -18.27
CA LYS A 16 13.37 10.67 -18.89
C LYS A 16 12.90 9.39 -19.59
N LEU A 17 11.91 8.70 -19.03
CA LEU A 17 11.31 7.54 -19.66
C LEU A 17 10.55 7.91 -20.94
N ARG A 18 9.84 9.04 -20.94
CA ARG A 18 9.12 9.57 -22.11
C ARG A 18 10.06 10.06 -23.22
N GLU A 19 11.27 10.48 -22.89
CA GLU A 19 12.31 10.81 -23.86
C GLU A 19 12.84 9.58 -24.60
N LYS A 20 13.00 8.45 -23.89
CA LYS A 20 13.56 7.21 -24.43
C LYS A 20 12.54 6.24 -25.03
N PHE A 21 11.28 6.28 -24.56
CA PHE A 21 10.29 5.26 -24.88
C PHE A 21 8.94 5.84 -25.31
N SER A 22 8.18 5.05 -26.07
CA SER A 22 6.80 5.39 -26.42
C SER A 22 5.90 5.43 -25.18
N GLU A 23 4.84 6.23 -25.23
CA GLU A 23 3.90 6.39 -24.11
C GLU A 23 3.30 5.04 -23.63
N ALA A 24 3.05 4.12 -24.56
CA ALA A 24 2.57 2.78 -24.23
C ALA A 24 3.60 1.98 -23.41
N ARG A 25 4.89 2.11 -23.74
CA ARG A 25 5.97 1.45 -23.01
C ARG A 25 6.17 2.07 -21.63
N VAL A 26 6.12 3.40 -21.51
CA VAL A 26 6.17 4.11 -20.22
C VAL A 26 5.04 3.64 -19.29
N LYS A 27 3.79 3.61 -19.78
CA LYS A 27 2.64 3.14 -18.99
C LYS A 27 2.78 1.69 -18.51
N SER A 28 3.39 0.83 -19.34
CA SER A 28 3.65 -0.56 -18.99
C SER A 28 4.69 -0.67 -17.87
N ILE A 29 5.78 0.10 -17.99
CA ILE A 29 6.88 0.17 -17.01
C ILE A 29 6.38 0.69 -15.65
N GLU A 30 5.70 1.84 -15.62
CA GLU A 30 5.08 2.38 -14.41
C GLU A 30 4.15 1.37 -13.75
N GLY A 31 3.32 0.71 -14.56
CA GLY A 31 2.38 -0.27 -14.07
C GLY A 31 3.08 -1.51 -13.49
N LYS A 32 4.27 -1.87 -13.97
CA LYS A 32 5.08 -2.96 -13.41
C LYS A 32 5.69 -2.53 -12.07
N ALA A 33 6.34 -1.36 -12.02
CA ALA A 33 6.95 -0.82 -10.81
C ALA A 33 5.92 -0.69 -9.67
N LEU A 34 4.74 -0.14 -9.96
CA LEU A 34 3.68 0.00 -8.95
C LEU A 34 3.11 -1.34 -8.47
N ARG A 35 3.08 -2.38 -9.32
CA ARG A 35 2.64 -3.71 -8.92
C ARG A 35 3.66 -4.36 -8.00
N ASN A 36 4.94 -4.28 -8.35
CA ASN A 36 6.04 -4.82 -7.54
C ASN A 36 6.06 -4.19 -6.15
N ALA A 37 6.04 -2.85 -6.08
CA ALA A 37 5.98 -2.12 -4.82
C ALA A 37 4.73 -2.48 -4.00
N ALA A 38 3.58 -2.69 -4.66
CA ALA A 38 2.36 -3.12 -3.99
C ALA A 38 2.42 -4.57 -3.49
N ASP A 39 3.10 -5.47 -4.21
CA ASP A 39 3.29 -6.86 -3.79
C ASP A 39 4.20 -6.93 -2.55
N GLU A 40 5.24 -6.11 -2.46
CA GLU A 40 6.05 -5.95 -1.23
C GLU A 40 5.21 -5.43 -0.06
N ALA A 41 4.42 -4.37 -0.29
CA ALA A 41 3.58 -3.79 0.75
C ALA A 41 2.45 -4.74 1.21
N VAL A 42 1.97 -5.65 0.35
CA VAL A 42 1.05 -6.73 0.72
C VAL A 42 1.69 -7.68 1.73
N VAL A 43 2.96 -8.06 1.54
CA VAL A 43 3.69 -8.92 2.48
C VAL A 43 3.82 -8.23 3.85
N ASP A 44 4.20 -6.96 3.86
CA ASP A 44 4.33 -6.17 5.09
C ASP A 44 2.98 -5.97 5.80
N LEU A 45 1.90 -5.79 5.04
CA LEU A 45 0.54 -5.68 5.59
C LEU A 45 0.06 -6.99 6.21
N LYS A 46 0.35 -8.14 5.57
CA LYS A 46 0.08 -9.47 6.12
C LYS A 46 0.79 -9.68 7.46
N SER A 47 2.07 -9.32 7.52
CA SER A 47 2.84 -9.35 8.78
C SER A 47 2.24 -8.46 9.85
N THR A 48 1.80 -7.24 9.49
CA THR A 48 1.12 -6.33 10.42
C THR A 48 -0.20 -6.90 10.95
N LEU A 49 -1.02 -7.48 10.07
CA LEU A 49 -2.32 -8.04 10.41
C LEU A 49 -2.22 -9.32 11.25
N SER A 50 -1.09 -10.03 11.22
CA SER A 50 -0.86 -11.20 12.08
C SER A 50 -0.92 -10.88 13.58
N GLN A 51 -0.72 -9.61 13.96
CA GLN A 51 -0.77 -9.15 15.36
C GLN A 51 -2.21 -9.03 15.92
N PHE A 52 -3.21 -9.12 15.04
CA PHE A 52 -4.62 -9.04 15.40
C PHE A 52 -5.13 -10.41 15.84
N ALA A 53 -6.15 -10.43 16.69
CA ALA A 53 -6.74 -11.68 17.17
C ALA A 53 -7.47 -12.41 16.04
N ASN A 54 -7.39 -13.75 16.01
CA ASN A 54 -8.06 -14.59 15.00
C ASN A 54 -7.82 -14.15 13.55
N SER A 55 -6.60 -13.69 13.26
CA SER A 55 -6.25 -12.96 12.05
C SER A 55 -6.16 -13.80 10.77
N GLY A 56 -6.33 -15.13 10.81
CA GLY A 56 -6.16 -16.01 9.65
C GLY A 56 -6.87 -15.51 8.38
N ASP A 57 -8.20 -15.35 8.45
CA ASP A 57 -9.02 -14.81 7.34
C ASP A 57 -8.65 -13.36 6.97
N THR A 58 -8.19 -12.58 7.95
CA THR A 58 -7.74 -11.20 7.70
C THR A 58 -6.42 -11.16 6.93
N VAL A 59 -5.48 -12.05 7.24
CA VAL A 59 -4.16 -12.12 6.61
C VAL A 59 -4.28 -12.72 5.21
N GLU A 60 -5.09 -13.76 5.04
CA GLU A 60 -5.35 -14.38 3.74
C GLU A 60 -6.09 -13.43 2.79
N GLY A 61 -7.01 -12.63 3.32
CA GLY A 61 -7.77 -11.64 2.56
C GLY A 61 -6.97 -10.44 2.06
N VAL A 62 -5.69 -10.27 2.43
CA VAL A 62 -4.90 -9.12 1.96
C VAL A 62 -4.60 -9.26 0.47
N VAL A 63 -5.06 -8.28 -0.30
CA VAL A 63 -4.92 -8.25 -1.76
C VAL A 63 -4.52 -6.87 -2.25
N ARG A 64 -3.80 -6.82 -3.38
CA ARG A 64 -3.64 -5.58 -4.15
C ARG A 64 -4.64 -5.53 -5.30
N GLY A 65 -5.09 -4.32 -5.61
CA GLY A 65 -5.90 -4.05 -6.79
C GLY A 65 -5.05 -3.93 -8.07
N ASN A 66 -5.74 -3.59 -9.16
CA ASN A 66 -5.10 -3.21 -10.41
C ASN A 66 -4.59 -1.77 -10.37
N VAL A 67 -3.62 -1.46 -11.24
CA VAL A 67 -3.18 -0.08 -11.47
C VAL A 67 -4.32 0.69 -12.12
N SER A 68 -4.83 1.71 -11.42
CA SER A 68 -5.82 2.64 -11.92
C SER A 68 -5.15 3.96 -12.32
N ARG A 69 -5.65 4.60 -13.37
CA ARG A 69 -5.24 5.96 -13.80
C ARG A 69 -6.39 6.95 -13.79
N ALA A 70 -7.55 6.55 -13.26
CA ALA A 70 -8.77 7.38 -13.27
C ALA A 70 -8.59 8.71 -12.50
N SER A 71 -7.64 8.76 -11.57
CA SER A 71 -7.33 9.95 -10.77
C SER A 71 -6.35 10.92 -11.45
N GLY A 72 -5.98 10.69 -12.72
CA GLY A 72 -5.01 11.51 -13.46
C GLY A 72 -3.54 11.08 -13.28
N PHE A 73 -3.24 10.23 -12.30
CA PHE A 73 -1.93 9.62 -12.06
C PHE A 73 -2.08 8.12 -11.78
N PRO A 74 -1.05 7.29 -12.06
CA PRO A 74 -1.12 5.85 -11.83
C PRO A 74 -1.10 5.54 -10.32
N MET A 75 -2.06 4.74 -9.88
CA MET A 75 -2.29 4.37 -8.48
C MET A 75 -2.55 2.88 -8.35
N VAL A 76 -2.03 2.25 -7.30
CA VAL A 76 -2.45 0.91 -6.87
C VAL A 76 -3.02 0.99 -5.46
N LYS A 77 -4.14 0.31 -5.22
CA LYS A 77 -4.75 0.21 -3.90
C LYS A 77 -4.43 -1.15 -3.29
N ILE A 78 -4.11 -1.16 -2.01
CA ILE A 78 -3.99 -2.38 -1.21
C ILE A 78 -5.17 -2.42 -0.26
N GLY A 79 -5.81 -3.58 -0.15
CA GLY A 79 -7.02 -3.76 0.62
C GLY A 79 -7.11 -5.14 1.26
N ASN A 80 -8.27 -5.42 1.83
CA ASN A 80 -8.57 -6.68 2.47
C ASN A 80 -9.96 -7.16 2.02
N SER A 81 -10.03 -8.38 1.47
CA SER A 81 -11.26 -9.04 1.02
C SER A 81 -11.77 -10.10 2.02
N GLY A 82 -11.12 -10.28 3.16
CA GLY A 82 -11.58 -11.19 4.22
C GLY A 82 -12.86 -10.67 4.90
N ASN A 83 -13.50 -11.49 5.74
CA ASN A 83 -14.72 -11.14 6.47
C ASN A 83 -14.45 -10.44 7.81
N HIS A 84 -13.25 -10.61 8.35
CA HIS A 84 -12.88 -10.15 9.68
C HIS A 84 -12.44 -8.67 9.76
N TRP A 85 -12.36 -7.94 8.64
CA TRP A 85 -12.04 -6.50 8.64
C TRP A 85 -12.95 -5.66 9.55
N ARG A 86 -14.19 -6.14 9.78
CA ARG A 86 -15.18 -5.52 10.66
C ARG A 86 -14.75 -5.46 12.12
N LEU A 87 -13.79 -6.27 12.57
CA LEU A 87 -13.29 -6.25 13.95
C LEU A 87 -11.89 -5.66 14.07
N VAL A 88 -11.08 -5.76 13.01
CA VAL A 88 -9.74 -5.17 12.90
C VAL A 88 -9.73 -3.69 13.29
N HIS A 89 -10.73 -2.91 12.87
CA HIS A 89 -10.77 -1.48 13.20
C HIS A 89 -10.94 -1.21 14.71
N LEU A 90 -11.69 -2.06 15.43
CA LEU A 90 -11.86 -1.97 16.89
C LEU A 90 -10.56 -2.32 17.62
N GLU A 91 -9.83 -3.31 17.12
CA GLU A 91 -8.52 -3.68 17.65
C GLU A 91 -7.46 -2.60 17.38
N ASN A 92 -7.47 -2.03 16.17
CA ASN A 92 -6.52 -1.00 15.76
C ASN A 92 -6.76 0.34 16.46
N ASN A 93 -8.02 0.74 16.67
CA ASN A 93 -8.37 2.07 17.19
C ASN A 93 -8.79 2.05 18.66
N GLY A 94 -8.95 0.87 19.26
CA GLY A 94 -9.59 0.71 20.56
C GLY A 94 -11.09 1.01 20.50
N PHE A 95 -11.79 0.68 21.58
CA PHE A 95 -13.21 0.99 21.73
C PHE A 95 -13.59 1.17 23.20
N THR A 96 -14.73 1.81 23.45
CA THR A 96 -15.30 1.96 24.80
C THR A 96 -16.61 1.18 24.89
N ARG A 97 -16.79 0.39 25.94
CA ARG A 97 -18.02 -0.36 26.21
C ARG A 97 -18.33 -0.29 27.70
N ASN A 98 -19.55 0.12 28.05
CA ASN A 98 -20.02 0.26 29.43
C ASN A 98 -19.09 1.11 30.31
N GLY A 99 -18.62 2.24 29.80
CA GLY A 99 -17.71 3.15 30.52
C GLY A 99 -16.27 2.67 30.65
N LYS A 100 -15.92 1.49 30.12
CA LYS A 100 -14.55 0.95 30.12
C LYS A 100 -13.94 1.00 28.73
N SER A 101 -12.73 1.56 28.64
CA SER A 101 -11.94 1.61 27.41
C SER A 101 -11.08 0.35 27.25
N TYR A 102 -11.09 -0.21 26.04
CA TYR A 102 -10.35 -1.40 25.66
C TYR A 102 -9.33 -1.06 24.58
N ARG A 103 -8.09 -1.51 24.79
CA ARG A 103 -6.97 -1.31 23.87
C ARG A 103 -6.19 -2.62 23.73
N TYR A 104 -6.00 -3.07 22.49
CA TYR A 104 -5.27 -4.28 22.17
C TYR A 104 -3.80 -3.96 21.87
N LYS A 105 -2.96 -5.00 21.84
CA LYS A 105 -1.55 -4.88 21.43
C LYS A 105 -1.40 -4.32 20.01
N SER A 106 -2.36 -4.64 19.13
CA SER A 106 -2.47 -4.20 17.74
C SER A 106 -2.91 -2.73 17.58
N PHE A 107 -3.09 -1.98 18.67
CA PHE A 107 -3.51 -0.58 18.60
C PHE A 107 -2.51 0.26 17.79
N GLY A 108 -3.02 0.94 16.77
CA GLY A 108 -2.26 1.78 15.85
C GLY A 108 -1.32 1.01 14.91
N ALA A 109 -1.41 -0.32 14.83
CA ALA A 109 -0.55 -1.13 13.97
C ALA A 109 -0.68 -0.72 12.49
N LEU A 110 -1.90 -0.44 12.01
CA LEU A 110 -2.12 -0.01 10.63
C LEU A 110 -1.58 1.41 10.36
N GLN A 111 -1.63 2.30 11.35
CA GLN A 111 -1.02 3.63 11.22
C GLN A 111 0.51 3.53 11.13
N LYS A 112 1.12 2.68 11.96
CA LYS A 112 2.56 2.42 11.91
C LYS A 112 2.97 1.81 10.57
N PHE A 113 2.19 0.86 10.06
CA PHE A 113 2.37 0.29 8.73
C PHE A 113 2.32 1.37 7.65
N ALA A 114 1.29 2.22 7.63
CA ALA A 114 1.16 3.28 6.63
C ALA A 114 2.35 4.26 6.67
N ASN A 115 2.79 4.63 7.88
CA ASN A 115 3.96 5.49 8.05
C ASN A 115 5.25 4.82 7.55
N ALA A 116 5.44 3.53 7.83
CA ALA A 116 6.62 2.78 7.41
C ALA A 116 6.65 2.54 5.88
N GLN A 117 5.49 2.29 5.27
CA GLN A 117 5.39 2.14 3.81
C GLN A 117 5.61 3.43 3.05
N GLY A 118 5.41 4.58 3.71
CA GLY A 118 5.61 5.92 3.16
C GLY A 118 6.79 6.03 2.20
N ASN A 119 8.00 5.86 2.74
CA ASN A 119 9.24 5.99 1.98
C ASN A 119 9.57 4.70 1.21
N LYS A 120 9.33 3.53 1.82
CA LYS A 120 9.68 2.23 1.23
C LYS A 120 8.98 1.99 -0.12
N PHE A 121 7.69 2.32 -0.20
CA PHE A 121 6.91 2.15 -1.43
C PHE A 121 7.45 3.04 -2.56
N VAL A 122 7.83 4.28 -2.23
CA VAL A 122 8.42 5.23 -3.18
C VAL A 122 9.77 4.73 -3.66
N GLU A 123 10.63 4.30 -2.74
CA GLU A 123 11.98 3.81 -3.05
C GLU A 123 11.94 2.55 -3.92
N SER A 124 11.08 1.58 -3.61
CA SER A 124 10.89 0.37 -4.41
C SER A 124 10.41 0.72 -5.83
N ALA A 125 9.39 1.57 -5.95
CA ALA A 125 8.90 2.01 -7.26
C ALA A 125 9.97 2.78 -8.05
N GLN A 126 10.75 3.66 -7.41
CA GLN A 126 11.82 4.42 -8.07
C GLN A 126 12.99 3.53 -8.51
N LYS A 127 13.35 2.52 -7.72
CA LYS A 127 14.40 1.56 -8.05
C LYS A 127 14.07 0.84 -9.35
N ASP A 128 12.86 0.29 -9.46
CA ASP A 128 12.38 -0.41 -10.64
C ASP A 128 12.36 0.48 -11.90
N LEU A 129 12.08 1.78 -11.74
CA LEU A 129 12.12 2.74 -12.85
C LEU A 129 13.54 3.08 -13.27
N LYS A 130 14.48 3.21 -12.31
CA LYS A 130 15.88 3.53 -12.58
C LYS A 130 16.60 2.39 -13.31
N GLU A 131 16.35 1.14 -12.93
CA GLU A 131 16.90 -0.06 -13.59
C GLU A 131 16.53 -0.16 -15.09
N LEU A 132 15.58 0.66 -15.57
CA LEU A 132 15.14 0.70 -16.96
C LEU A 132 15.61 1.94 -17.73
N ILE A 133 16.23 2.90 -17.05
CA ILE A 133 16.82 4.11 -17.64
C ILE A 133 18.32 3.93 -17.88
N GLU A 134 19.00 3.21 -16.99
CA GLU A 134 20.38 2.72 -17.18
C GLU A 134 20.46 1.64 -18.25
#